data_AF-A0AAU0L5S8-F1
#
_entry.id   AF-A0AAU0L5S8-F1
#
_cell.length_a   1.000
_cell.length_b   1.000
_cell.length_c   1.000
_cell.angle_alpha   90.00
_cell.angle_beta   90.00
_cell.angle_gamma   90.00
#
_symmetry.space_group_name_H-M   'P 1'
#
loop_
_entity.id
_entity.type
_entity.pdbx_description
1 polymer ?
#
loop_
_entity_poly.entity_id
_entity_poly.type
_entity_poly.pdbx_seq_one_letter_code
_entity_poly.pdbx_strand_id
1 'polypeptide(L)'
;MFYGRNYSGKTSLSKIIRALETKNISPKYQAPNFKIMLSDNSVVTNSSLTTFTHPIYVYNSDFVKENLKFIHDDTQDVESFSVTLGGDNQQILDRIQQLKNELGSNEENNESGIYLSIKIRKVS
;
A
#
# COMPACT_ATOMS: atom_id res chain seq x y z
N MET A 1 -0.60 12.41 22.45
CA MET A 1 -1.65 11.40 22.75
C MET A 1 -3.01 12.09 22.77
N PHE A 2 -3.93 11.75 21.87
CA PHE A 2 -5.29 12.31 21.84
C PHE A 2 -6.30 11.34 22.44
N TYR A 3 -6.93 11.70 23.55
CA TYR A 3 -8.00 10.95 24.21
C TYR A 3 -9.27 11.80 24.29
N GLY A 4 -10.45 11.17 24.25
CA GLY A 4 -11.72 11.90 24.29
C GLY A 4 -12.91 10.95 24.18
N ARG A 5 -14.12 11.45 24.42
CA ARG A 5 -15.36 10.68 24.31
C ARG A 5 -15.57 10.13 22.90
N ASN A 6 -16.43 9.12 22.74
CA ASN A 6 -16.93 8.75 21.42
C ASN A 6 -17.48 10.01 20.72
N TYR A 7 -17.27 10.09 19.41
CA TYR A 7 -17.66 11.25 18.59
C TYR A 7 -16.89 12.55 18.86
N SER A 8 -15.82 12.55 19.66
CA SER A 8 -14.97 13.74 19.87
C SER A 8 -14.08 14.13 18.68
N GLY A 9 -14.36 13.63 17.47
CA GLY A 9 -13.60 13.98 16.25
C GLY A 9 -12.21 13.34 16.11
N LYS A 10 -11.79 12.44 17.02
CA LYS A 10 -10.46 11.78 16.95
C LYS A 10 -10.23 11.06 15.61
N THR A 11 -11.24 10.35 15.12
CA THR A 11 -11.21 9.67 13.83
C THR A 11 -11.15 10.66 12.65
N SER A 12 -11.76 11.83 12.78
CA SER A 12 -11.66 12.87 11.75
C SER A 12 -10.24 13.43 11.70
N LEU A 13 -9.62 13.68 12.86
CA LEU A 13 -8.24 14.14 12.95
C LEU A 13 -7.25 13.11 12.39
N SER A 14 -7.40 11.82 12.74
CA SER A 14 -6.52 10.78 12.23
C SER A 14 -6.58 10.66 10.70
N LYS A 15 -7.76 10.93 10.10
CA LYS A 15 -7.93 10.95 8.65
C LYS A 15 -7.31 12.17 7.97
N ILE A 16 -7.33 13.34 8.63
CA ILE A 16 -6.61 14.52 8.13
C ILE A 16 -5.10 14.23 8.08
N ILE A 17 -4.54 13.62 9.13
CA ILE A 17 -3.11 13.27 9.15
C ILE A 17 -2.82 12.17 8.12
N ARG A 18 -3.70 11.17 7.96
CA ARG A 18 -3.57 10.13 6.91
C ARG A 18 -3.54 10.74 5.51
N ALA A 19 -4.31 11.80 5.24
CA ALA A 19 -4.30 12.49 3.96
C ALA A 19 -2.95 13.19 3.66
N LEU A 20 -2.17 13.57 4.69
CA LEU A 20 -0.80 14.07 4.50
C LEU A 20 0.15 12.96 4.04
N GLU A 21 0.01 11.76 4.61
CA GLU A 21 0.82 10.60 4.25
C GLU A 21 0.49 10.10 2.84
N THR A 22 -0.80 9.85 2.54
CA THR A 22 -1.23 9.29 1.25
C THR A 22 -1.36 10.35 0.15
N LYS A 23 -1.25 11.64 0.51
CA LYS A 23 -1.46 12.80 -0.37
C LYS A 23 -2.83 12.80 -1.05
N ASN A 24 -3.79 12.08 -0.50
CA ASN A 24 -5.11 11.85 -1.06
C ASN A 24 -6.17 11.89 0.03
N ILE A 25 -7.31 12.50 -0.26
CA ILE A 25 -8.46 12.54 0.65
C ILE A 25 -9.51 11.54 0.19
N SER A 26 -10.00 10.73 1.14
CA SER A 26 -11.06 9.78 0.86
C SER A 26 -12.29 10.46 0.25
N PRO A 27 -12.86 9.93 -0.85
CA PRO A 27 -14.03 10.50 -1.53
C PRO A 27 -15.30 10.49 -0.66
N LYS A 28 -15.27 9.81 0.49
CA LYS A 28 -16.37 9.78 1.47
C LYS A 28 -16.64 11.14 2.11
N TYR A 29 -15.74 12.11 1.97
CA TYR A 29 -15.90 13.47 2.48
C TYR A 29 -16.32 14.42 1.36
N GLN A 30 -17.51 15.00 1.46
CA GLN A 30 -17.93 16.08 0.56
C GLN A 30 -17.27 17.38 1.02
N ALA A 31 -16.41 17.96 0.17
CA ALA A 31 -15.71 19.24 0.39
C ALA A 31 -14.91 19.35 1.72
N PRO A 32 -13.89 18.48 1.94
CA PRO A 32 -13.04 18.58 3.13
C PRO A 32 -12.21 19.88 3.09
N ASN A 33 -12.26 20.65 4.17
CA ASN A 33 -11.46 21.87 4.35
C ASN A 33 -10.71 21.81 5.68
N PHE A 34 -9.38 21.89 5.60
CA PHE A 34 -8.50 21.95 6.75
C PHE A 34 -7.23 22.75 6.40
N LYS A 35 -6.59 23.28 7.45
CA LYS A 35 -5.33 24.01 7.38
C LYS A 35 -4.44 23.52 8.52
N ILE A 36 -3.20 23.16 8.20
CA ILE A 36 -2.20 22.70 9.15
C ILE A 36 -1.03 23.66 9.06
N MET A 37 -0.60 24.20 10.20
CA MET A 37 0.58 25.04 10.29
C MET A 37 1.71 24.20 10.87
N LEU A 38 2.81 24.09 10.13
CA LEU A 38 4.02 23.44 10.62
C LEU A 38 4.84 24.43 11.45
N SER A 39 5.84 23.91 12.15
CA SER A 39 6.73 24.70 13.01
C SER A 39 7.61 25.71 12.26
N ASP A 40 7.79 25.52 10.96
CA ASP A 40 8.51 26.43 10.06
C ASP A 40 7.60 27.52 9.47
N ASN A 41 6.40 27.69 10.02
CA ASN A 41 5.31 28.56 9.54
C ASN A 41 4.76 28.20 8.15
N SER A 42 5.18 27.07 7.57
CA SER A 42 4.56 26.58 6.34
C SER A 42 3.14 26.10 6.61
N VAL A 43 2.30 26.24 5.59
CA VAL A 43 0.88 25.93 5.67
C VAL A 43 0.56 24.83 4.69
N VAL A 44 -0.06 23.77 5.19
CA VAL A 44 -0.59 22.67 4.38
C VAL A 44 -2.12 22.74 4.38
N THR A 45 -2.70 22.78 3.19
CA THR A 45 -4.14 22.71 2.95
C THR A 45 -4.48 21.44 2.16
N ASN A 46 -5.78 21.17 1.98
CA ASN A 46 -6.25 20.11 1.08
C ASN A 46 -5.63 20.22 -0.33
N SER A 47 -5.50 21.43 -0.88
CA SER A 47 -4.92 21.65 -2.22
C SER A 47 -3.39 21.50 -2.27
N SER A 48 -2.68 21.58 -1.14
CA SER A 48 -1.22 21.49 -1.08
C SER A 48 -0.72 20.16 -0.49
N LEU A 49 -1.55 19.12 -0.52
CA LEU A 49 -1.16 17.78 -0.04
C LEU A 49 -0.03 17.18 -0.87
N THR A 50 -0.02 17.43 -2.19
CA THR A 50 0.99 16.89 -3.11
C THR A 50 2.39 17.47 -2.86
N THR A 51 2.46 18.72 -2.41
CA THR A 51 3.71 19.43 -2.09
C THR A 51 4.26 19.09 -0.71
N PHE A 52 3.55 18.26 0.06
CA PHE A 52 4.02 17.80 1.35
C PHE A 52 5.17 16.78 1.19
N THR A 53 6.34 17.13 1.72
CA THR A 53 7.59 16.37 1.57
C THR A 53 8.04 15.65 2.83
N HIS A 54 7.45 15.96 3.99
CA HIS A 54 7.87 15.37 5.24
C HIS A 54 7.37 13.91 5.33
N PRO A 55 8.21 12.97 5.75
CA PRO A 55 7.79 11.59 5.96
C PRO A 55 6.84 11.53 7.17
N ILE A 56 5.60 11.08 6.94
CA ILE A 56 4.61 10.81 7.97
C ILE A 56 4.11 9.39 7.75
N TYR A 57 4.00 8.61 8.82
CA TYR A 57 3.41 7.27 8.81
C TYR A 57 2.21 7.23 9.76
N VAL A 58 1.03 6.88 9.24
CA VAL A 58 -0.22 6.87 10.02
C VAL A 58 -0.78 5.46 10.10
N TYR A 59 -0.61 4.83 11.26
CA TYR A 59 -1.14 3.51 11.58
C TYR A 59 -2.56 3.57 12.16
N ASN A 60 -3.53 4.05 11.37
CA ASN A 60 -4.94 4.11 11.79
C ASN A 60 -5.72 2.83 11.38
N SER A 61 -7.02 2.77 11.70
CA SER A 61 -7.88 1.65 11.28
C SER A 61 -8.00 1.50 9.76
N ASP A 62 -7.86 2.60 9.01
CA ASP A 62 -7.91 2.56 7.55
C ASP A 62 -6.61 1.94 6.98
N PHE A 63 -5.45 2.25 7.58
CA PHE A 63 -4.18 1.59 7.29
C PHE A 63 -4.26 0.08 7.51
N VAL A 64 -4.80 -0.35 8.65
CA VAL A 64 -4.99 -1.78 8.96
C VAL A 64 -5.87 -2.44 7.89
N LYS A 65 -6.98 -1.83 7.51
CA LYS A 65 -7.88 -2.38 6.47
C LYS A 65 -7.24 -2.46 5.09
N GLU A 66 -6.40 -1.49 4.73
CA GLU A 66 -5.74 -1.43 3.43
C GLU A 66 -4.57 -2.41 3.32
N ASN A 67 -3.78 -2.53 4.39
CA ASN A 67 -2.50 -3.27 4.38
C ASN A 67 -2.61 -4.68 5.00
N LEU A 68 -3.62 -4.94 5.82
CA LEU A 68 -3.84 -6.21 6.52
C LEU A 68 -5.14 -6.88 6.05
N LYS A 69 -5.33 -6.97 4.72
CA LYS A 69 -6.51 -7.60 4.10
C LYS A 69 -6.67 -9.08 4.50
N PHE A 70 -5.58 -9.77 4.83
CA PHE A 70 -5.57 -11.17 5.28
C PHE A 70 -6.26 -11.39 6.64
N ILE A 71 -6.47 -10.35 7.46
CA ILE A 71 -7.20 -10.49 8.74
C ILE A 71 -8.71 -10.73 8.50
N HIS A 72 -9.20 -10.49 7.28
CA HIS A 72 -10.61 -10.65 6.92
C HIS A 72 -10.87 -11.73 5.86
N ASP A 73 -9.84 -12.44 5.39
CA ASP A 73 -9.97 -13.46 4.35
C ASP A 73 -9.22 -14.73 4.80
N ASP A 74 -9.96 -15.72 5.31
CA ASP A 74 -9.44 -17.00 5.83
C ASP A 74 -8.76 -17.87 4.75
N THR A 75 -8.69 -17.40 3.50
CA THR A 75 -8.21 -18.16 2.34
C THR A 75 -6.80 -17.81 1.87
N GLN A 76 -6.17 -16.77 2.43
CA GLN A 76 -4.82 -16.37 2.03
C GLN A 76 -3.81 -16.71 3.13
N ASP A 77 -2.89 -17.62 2.80
CA ASP A 77 -1.75 -17.97 3.64
C ASP A 77 -1.03 -16.70 4.12
N VAL A 78 -0.67 -16.71 5.40
CA VAL A 78 -0.05 -15.59 6.12
C VAL A 78 1.37 -15.37 5.61
N GLU A 79 1.53 -14.86 4.40
CA GLU A 79 2.80 -14.33 3.94
C GLU A 79 3.02 -12.95 4.57
N SER A 80 3.55 -13.02 5.79
CA SER A 80 4.48 -12.08 6.39
C SER A 80 4.12 -10.60 6.25
N PHE A 81 3.70 -10.04 7.39
CA PHE A 81 3.65 -8.63 7.78
C PHE A 81 4.78 -7.69 7.24
N SER A 82 5.85 -8.22 6.64
CA SER A 82 7.00 -7.47 6.14
C SER A 82 6.92 -7.07 4.66
N VAL A 83 6.09 -7.71 3.82
CA VAL A 83 6.23 -7.57 2.35
C VAL A 83 5.16 -6.67 1.71
N THR A 84 4.01 -6.47 2.33
CA THR A 84 2.89 -5.67 1.79
C THR A 84 2.85 -4.21 2.25
N LEU A 85 3.82 -3.78 3.07
CA LEU A 85 3.89 -2.40 3.56
C LEU A 85 4.25 -1.44 2.42
N GLY A 86 3.21 -0.85 1.83
CA GLY A 86 3.15 0.48 1.20
C GLY A 86 4.21 0.87 0.16
N GLY A 87 3.76 1.24 -1.04
CA GLY A 87 4.58 1.80 -2.12
C GLY A 87 4.67 0.86 -3.31
N ASP A 88 5.81 0.89 -4.01
CA ASP A 88 6.05 0.08 -5.22
C ASP A 88 6.22 -1.42 -4.92
N ASN A 89 6.27 -1.83 -3.65
CA ASN A 89 6.46 -3.23 -3.25
C ASN A 89 5.40 -4.17 -3.84
N GLN A 90 4.14 -3.73 -3.90
CA GLN A 90 3.10 -4.53 -4.52
C GLN A 90 3.31 -4.68 -6.03
N GLN A 91 3.75 -3.62 -6.71
CA GLN A 91 4.09 -3.66 -8.13
C GLN A 91 5.32 -4.56 -8.37
N ILE A 92 6.30 -4.55 -7.46
CA ILE A 92 7.46 -5.41 -7.49
C ILE A 92 7.05 -6.88 -7.34
N LEU A 93 6.13 -7.20 -6.42
CA LEU A 93 5.59 -8.55 -6.25
C LEU A 93 4.82 -9.02 -7.48
N ASP A 94 3.94 -8.18 -8.02
CA ASP A 94 3.21 -8.48 -9.26
C ASP A 94 4.20 -8.76 -10.40
N ARG A 95 5.28 -7.98 -10.48
CA ARG A 95 6.33 -8.18 -11.48
C ARG A 95 7.13 -9.46 -11.24
N ILE A 96 7.46 -9.79 -9.99
CA ILE A 96 8.11 -11.06 -9.63
C ILE A 96 7.21 -12.24 -10.01
N GLN A 97 5.91 -12.13 -9.76
CA GLN A 97 4.94 -13.19 -10.09
C GLN A 97 4.79 -13.35 -11.61
N GLN A 98 4.72 -12.25 -12.36
CA GLN A 98 4.76 -12.29 -13.84
C GLN A 98 6.04 -12.97 -14.35
N LEU A 99 7.21 -12.57 -13.85
CA LEU A 99 8.49 -13.16 -14.24
C LEU A 99 8.56 -14.65 -13.88
N LYS A 100 8.03 -15.07 -12.72
CA LYS A 100 7.93 -16.49 -12.36
C LYS A 100 7.04 -17.26 -13.34
N ASN A 101 5.91 -16.69 -13.74
CA ASN A 101 5.00 -17.32 -14.71
C ASN A 101 5.64 -17.40 -16.11
N GLU A 102 6.36 -16.36 -16.54
CA GLU A 102 7.09 -16.34 -17.82
C GLU A 102 8.24 -17.36 -17.84
N LEU A 103 9.04 -17.40 -16.76
CA LEU A 103 10.12 -18.37 -16.60
C LEU A 103 9.58 -19.79 -16.64
N GLY A 104 8.46 -20.05 -15.94
CA GLY A 104 7.86 -21.37 -15.80
C GLY A 104 8.67 -22.28 -14.88
N SER A 105 8.39 -23.58 -14.92
CA SER A 105 9.10 -24.58 -14.11
C SER A 105 10.33 -25.11 -14.85
N ASN A 106 11.41 -25.38 -14.11
CA ASN A 106 12.62 -26.06 -14.58
C ASN A 106 12.73 -27.48 -13.96
N GLU A 107 11.63 -28.04 -13.49
CA GLU A 107 11.63 -29.43 -12.99
C GLU A 107 11.71 -30.41 -14.16
N GLU A 108 12.60 -31.40 -14.05
CA GLU A 108 12.76 -32.46 -15.05
C GLU A 108 11.43 -33.19 -15.30
N ASN A 109 10.93 -33.11 -16.54
CA ASN A 109 9.63 -33.63 -17.01
C ASN A 109 8.38 -32.80 -16.67
N ASN A 110 8.53 -31.60 -16.10
CA ASN A 110 7.42 -30.65 -15.93
C ASN A 110 7.83 -29.24 -16.36
N GLU A 111 8.76 -29.15 -17.33
CA GLU A 111 9.25 -27.85 -17.78
C GLU A 111 8.14 -27.08 -18.50
N SER A 112 7.98 -25.81 -18.12
CA SER A 112 6.97 -24.93 -18.71
C SER A 112 7.57 -23.55 -19.02
N GLY A 113 6.86 -22.74 -19.80
CA GLY A 113 7.32 -21.38 -20.15
C GLY A 113 8.64 -21.35 -20.93
N ILE A 114 9.54 -20.43 -20.55
CA ILE A 114 10.82 -20.25 -21.23
C ILE A 114 11.73 -21.48 -21.08
N TYR A 115 11.72 -22.17 -19.93
CA TYR A 115 12.54 -23.37 -19.74
C TYR A 115 12.23 -24.49 -20.76
N LEU A 116 10.95 -24.72 -21.06
CA LEU A 116 10.54 -25.67 -22.09
C LEU A 116 11.04 -25.26 -23.47
N SER A 117 10.94 -23.97 -23.81
CA SER A 117 11.39 -23.45 -25.10
C SER A 117 12.90 -23.57 -25.32
N ILE A 118 13.71 -23.40 -24.27
CA ILE A 118 15.16 -23.60 -24.29
C ILE A 118 15.50 -25.08 -24.47
N LYS A 119 14.78 -25.97 -23.78
CA LYS A 119 14.96 -27.43 -23.89
C LYS A 119 14.67 -27.92 -25.30
N ILE A 120 13.55 -27.50 -25.90
CA ILE A 120 13.19 -27.84 -27.28
C ILE A 120 14.28 -27.38 -28.27
N ARG A 121 14.81 -26.16 -28.10
CA ARG A 121 15.88 -25.64 -28.97
C ARG A 121 17.22 -26.36 -28.85
N LYS A 122 17.55 -26.93 -27.69
CA LYS A 122 18.79 -27.70 -27.49
C LYS A 122 18.73 -29.12 -28.04
N VAL A 123 17.53 -29.66 -28.25
CA VAL A 123 17.28 -31.03 -28.74
C VAL A 123 17.16 -31.07 -30.28
N SER A 124 17.01 -29.91 -30.93
CA SER A 124 17.05 -29.73 -32.39
C SER A 124 18.45 -29.42 -32.90
#